data_AF-A0A3M1R6J9-F1
#
_entry.id   AF-A0A3M1R6J9-F1
#
_cell.length_a   1.000
_cell.length_b   1.000
_cell.length_c   1.000
_cell.angle_alpha   90.00
_cell.angle_beta   90.00
_cell.angle_gamma   90.00
#
_symmetry.space_group_name_H-M   'P 1'
#
loop_
_entity.id
_entity.type
_entity.pdbx_description
1 polymer ?
#
loop_
_entity_poly.entity_id
_entity_poly.type
_entity_poly.pdbx_seq_one_letter_code
_entity_poly.pdbx_strand_id
1 'polypeptide(L)'
;MKRWLIEASSAVALVFATVLPAIAVDTIKTESDTLTGRIVAMTANEVTLDQNGIQQKVPVNKIEMISFGGDEPAALRTIRTYISEGRFQDAQSALERIQTSSVSRQEVKDEIAFLSAYVAARVALESGGSITEAGQQMAAFESGAPNNWHHWEAARIVGDLLMAVDKPATAETYYQKLAQAPWPEYKLESNVLVGWAKLAAGKPGEAAATFDAAVQLAGQTAGADRLGVLANIGKAQCLAEEGKTDEALAILEPILARPDLADDAELAARTYNAIGTAYRKANKPKDAVLAFLHVDLLYSQFAPGHITALENLVELWPQLQRPDRASRAAEVLRQRYGRTPPSG
;
A
#
# COMPACT_ATOMS: atom_id res chain seq x y z
N MET A 1 -84.57 -20.11 46.76
CA MET A 1 -83.20 -20.64 46.97
C MET A 1 -82.32 -20.15 45.83
N LYS A 2 -81.35 -19.29 46.12
CA LYS A 2 -80.46 -18.62 45.15
C LYS A 2 -79.36 -19.59 44.69
N ARG A 3 -79.23 -19.78 43.37
CA ARG A 3 -78.09 -20.45 42.71
C ARG A 3 -77.00 -19.40 42.45
N TRP A 4 -75.80 -19.64 42.96
CA TRP A 4 -74.61 -18.83 42.71
C TRP A 4 -73.90 -19.33 41.45
N LEU A 5 -73.59 -18.41 40.52
CA LEU A 5 -72.70 -18.60 39.38
C LEU A 5 -71.27 -18.30 39.85
N ILE A 6 -70.34 -19.23 39.57
CA ILE A 6 -68.90 -19.04 39.77
C ILE A 6 -68.33 -18.72 38.38
N GLU A 7 -67.93 -17.48 38.16
CA GLU A 7 -67.13 -17.08 37.00
C GLU A 7 -65.64 -17.32 37.32
N ALA A 8 -64.99 -18.14 36.51
CA ALA A 8 -63.55 -18.37 36.57
C ALA A 8 -62.85 -17.35 35.64
N SER A 9 -62.17 -16.36 36.21
CA SER A 9 -61.30 -15.45 35.47
C SER A 9 -59.94 -16.10 35.20
N SER A 10 -59.68 -16.45 33.95
CA SER A 10 -58.34 -16.87 33.48
C SER A 10 -57.46 -15.65 33.26
N ALA A 11 -56.44 -15.46 34.11
CA ALA A 11 -55.40 -14.47 33.90
C ALA A 11 -54.35 -15.01 32.91
N VAL A 12 -54.26 -14.41 31.72
CA VAL A 12 -53.18 -14.67 30.76
C VAL A 12 -51.97 -13.82 31.15
N ALA A 13 -50.91 -14.47 31.66
CA ALA A 13 -49.64 -13.81 31.94
C ALA A 13 -48.85 -13.66 30.64
N LEU A 14 -48.74 -12.43 30.14
CA LEU A 14 -47.88 -12.08 29.01
C LEU A 14 -46.43 -12.05 29.49
N VAL A 15 -45.64 -13.07 29.18
CA VAL A 15 -44.19 -13.06 29.45
C VAL A 15 -43.51 -12.23 28.35
N PHE A 16 -43.13 -10.99 28.67
CA PHE A 16 -42.19 -10.23 27.85
C PHE A 16 -40.81 -10.86 28.00
N ALA A 17 -40.41 -11.69 27.05
CA ALA A 17 -39.02 -12.10 26.91
C ALA A 17 -38.21 -10.86 26.49
N THR A 18 -37.47 -10.27 27.42
CA THR A 18 -36.44 -9.28 27.09
C THR A 18 -35.35 -9.98 26.30
N VAL A 19 -35.37 -9.84 24.98
CA VAL A 19 -34.23 -10.20 24.12
C VAL A 19 -33.12 -9.22 24.49
N LEU A 20 -32.15 -9.67 25.30
CA LEU A 20 -30.91 -8.92 25.46
C LEU A 20 -30.27 -8.82 24.07
N PRO A 21 -29.87 -7.62 23.62
CA PRO A 21 -29.15 -7.49 22.36
C PRO A 21 -27.93 -8.40 22.43
N ALA A 22 -27.76 -9.26 21.42
CA ALA A 22 -26.53 -10.02 21.28
C ALA A 22 -25.37 -9.01 21.30
N ILE A 23 -24.48 -9.14 22.29
CA ILE A 23 -23.28 -8.31 22.36
C ILE A 23 -22.52 -8.63 21.08
N ALA A 24 -22.44 -7.66 20.15
CA ALA A 24 -21.61 -7.83 18.97
C ALA A 24 -20.17 -8.10 19.43
N VAL A 25 -19.59 -9.19 18.93
CA VAL A 25 -18.29 -9.72 19.35
C VAL A 25 -17.24 -9.30 18.31
N ASP A 26 -16.00 -9.05 18.74
CA ASP A 26 -14.92 -8.72 17.81
C ASP A 26 -14.64 -9.92 16.90
N THR A 27 -14.26 -9.63 15.66
CA THR A 27 -13.92 -10.63 14.65
C THR A 27 -12.59 -10.29 14.00
N ILE A 28 -11.69 -11.26 13.93
CA ILE A 28 -10.42 -11.17 13.21
C ILE A 28 -10.50 -12.12 12.02
N LYS A 29 -10.42 -11.58 10.81
CA LYS A 29 -10.31 -12.36 9.58
C LYS A 29 -8.84 -12.53 9.22
N THR A 30 -8.43 -13.76 8.96
CA THR A 30 -7.12 -14.12 8.39
C THR A 30 -7.32 -14.77 7.02
N GLU A 31 -6.22 -15.07 6.32
CA GLU A 31 -6.27 -15.79 5.05
C GLU A 31 -6.98 -17.16 5.16
N SER A 32 -6.85 -17.84 6.31
CA SER A 32 -7.36 -19.20 6.51
C SER A 32 -8.65 -19.28 7.32
N ASP A 33 -8.89 -18.31 8.21
CA ASP A 33 -9.87 -18.44 9.27
C ASP A 33 -10.59 -17.13 9.59
N THR A 34 -11.68 -17.23 10.33
CA THR A 34 -12.36 -16.09 10.95
C THR A 34 -12.54 -16.42 12.43
N LEU A 35 -11.83 -15.67 13.27
CA LEU A 35 -11.83 -15.84 14.72
C LEU A 35 -12.80 -14.84 15.35
N THR A 36 -13.63 -15.30 16.28
CA THR A 36 -14.59 -14.44 16.98
C THR A 36 -14.30 -14.48 18.47
N GLY A 37 -14.21 -13.33 19.13
CA GLY A 37 -13.91 -13.22 20.56
C GLY A 37 -13.79 -11.77 21.00
N ARG A 38 -13.34 -11.52 22.23
CA ARG A 38 -13.07 -10.14 22.68
C ARG A 38 -11.60 -9.81 22.49
N ILE A 39 -11.27 -8.73 21.80
CA ILE A 39 -9.89 -8.23 21.75
C ILE A 39 -9.54 -7.66 23.14
N VAL A 40 -8.48 -8.20 23.75
CA VAL A 40 -8.04 -7.83 25.10
C VAL A 40 -6.67 -7.15 25.11
N ALA A 41 -5.89 -7.28 24.03
CA ALA A 41 -4.64 -6.56 23.84
C ALA A 41 -4.33 -6.39 22.34
N MET A 42 -3.60 -5.33 22.01
CA MET A 42 -3.14 -5.03 20.66
C MET A 42 -1.72 -4.45 20.72
N THR A 43 -0.88 -4.88 19.79
CA THR A 43 0.44 -4.33 19.51
C THR A 43 0.63 -4.26 17.99
N ALA A 44 1.71 -3.63 17.52
CA ALA A 44 2.09 -3.66 16.10
C ALA A 44 2.38 -5.08 15.58
N ASN A 45 2.64 -6.06 16.46
CA ASN A 45 3.05 -7.41 16.07
C ASN A 45 1.96 -8.47 16.28
N GLU A 46 1.06 -8.27 17.24
CA GLU A 46 0.03 -9.25 17.56
C GLU A 46 -1.23 -8.59 18.13
N VAL A 47 -2.36 -9.23 17.86
CA VAL A 47 -3.66 -8.96 18.49
C VAL A 47 -4.04 -10.15 19.34
N THR A 48 -4.41 -9.92 20.61
CA THR A 48 -4.83 -10.98 21.52
C THR A 48 -6.35 -11.01 21.61
N LEU A 49 -6.94 -12.15 21.23
CA LEU A 49 -8.36 -12.42 21.26
C LEU A 49 -8.68 -13.38 22.41
N ASP A 50 -9.60 -13.00 23.29
CA ASP A 50 -10.14 -13.86 24.34
C ASP A 50 -11.41 -14.56 23.86
N GLN A 51 -11.39 -15.89 23.88
CA GLN A 51 -12.51 -16.76 23.57
C GLN A 51 -12.89 -17.55 24.82
N ASN A 52 -13.82 -17.00 25.60
CA ASN A 52 -14.30 -17.61 26.84
C ASN A 52 -13.17 -17.93 27.83
N GLY A 53 -12.23 -17.00 28.01
CA GLY A 53 -11.08 -17.14 28.92
C GLY A 53 -9.86 -17.83 28.30
N ILE A 54 -9.94 -18.30 27.05
CA ILE A 54 -8.79 -18.78 26.29
C ILE A 54 -8.25 -17.61 25.47
N GLN A 55 -7.04 -17.16 25.79
CA GLN A 55 -6.37 -16.10 25.04
C GLN A 55 -5.58 -16.69 23.87
N GLN A 56 -5.91 -16.24 22.67
CA GLN A 56 -5.21 -16.57 21.44
C GLN A 56 -4.50 -15.33 20.89
N LYS A 57 -3.21 -15.45 20.60
CA LYS A 57 -2.42 -14.41 19.95
C LYS A 57 -2.44 -14.61 18.43
N VAL A 58 -2.85 -13.58 17.70
CA VAL A 58 -2.90 -13.56 16.24
C VAL A 58 -1.81 -12.62 15.73
N PRO A 59 -0.81 -13.13 14.98
CA PRO A 59 0.21 -12.28 14.36
C PRO A 59 -0.41 -11.29 13.36
N VAL A 60 -0.01 -10.04 13.41
CA VAL A 60 -0.58 -8.97 12.56
C VAL A 60 -0.37 -9.22 11.07
N ASN A 61 0.77 -9.80 10.66
CA ASN A 61 1.01 -10.19 9.26
C ASN A 61 0.04 -11.26 8.71
N LYS A 62 -0.83 -11.83 9.55
CA LYS A 62 -1.89 -12.77 9.15
C LYS A 62 -3.28 -12.18 9.19
N ILE A 63 -3.44 -10.94 9.66
CA ILE A 63 -4.73 -10.28 9.79
C ILE A 63 -5.05 -9.56 8.49
N GLU A 64 -6.16 -9.93 7.86
CA GLU A 64 -6.71 -9.21 6.70
C GLU A 64 -7.63 -8.07 7.14
N MET A 65 -8.40 -8.29 8.20
CA MET A 65 -9.41 -7.36 8.67
C MET A 65 -9.75 -7.64 10.14
N ILE A 66 -9.96 -6.57 10.90
CA ILE A 66 -10.62 -6.62 12.19
C ILE A 66 -11.98 -5.93 12.07
N SER A 67 -13.03 -6.56 12.60
CA SER A 67 -14.31 -5.91 12.87
C SER A 67 -14.51 -5.88 14.37
N PHE A 68 -14.63 -4.68 14.92
CA PHE A 68 -14.84 -4.50 16.35
C PHE A 68 -16.33 -4.64 16.66
N GLY A 69 -16.65 -5.51 17.61
CA GLY A 69 -17.96 -5.60 18.19
C GLY A 69 -18.29 -4.37 19.05
N GLY A 70 -19.57 -4.19 19.35
CA GLY A 70 -20.07 -3.11 20.19
C GLY A 70 -20.39 -1.84 19.39
N ASP A 71 -19.63 -0.77 19.61
CA ASP A 71 -19.88 0.59 19.11
C ASP A 71 -19.20 0.93 17.78
N GLU A 72 -18.73 -0.08 17.03
CA GLU A 72 -18.24 0.12 15.67
C GLU A 72 -19.37 0.69 14.78
N PRO A 73 -19.17 1.85 14.13
CA PRO A 73 -20.16 2.38 13.20
C PRO A 73 -20.43 1.39 12.05
N ALA A 74 -21.70 1.06 11.81
CA ALA A 74 -22.09 0.12 10.76
C ALA A 74 -21.54 0.47 9.36
N ALA A 75 -21.30 1.77 9.12
CA ALA A 75 -20.69 2.26 7.88
C ALA A 75 -19.28 1.71 7.62
N LEU A 76 -18.51 1.32 8.65
CA LEU A 76 -17.15 0.82 8.48
C LEU A 76 -17.10 -0.48 7.68
N ARG A 77 -18.11 -1.34 7.81
CA ARG A 77 -18.21 -2.53 6.95
C ARG A 77 -18.27 -2.16 5.47
N THR A 78 -19.11 -1.19 5.12
CA THR A 78 -19.25 -0.71 3.73
C THR A 78 -17.98 0.01 3.25
N ILE A 79 -17.33 0.80 4.12
CA ILE A 79 -16.06 1.47 3.80
C ILE A 79 -14.97 0.46 3.46
N ARG A 80 -14.83 -0.61 4.26
CA ARG A 80 -13.86 -1.68 3.98
C ARG A 80 -14.16 -2.39 2.66
N THR A 81 -15.44 -2.59 2.31
CA THR A 81 -15.84 -3.09 0.99
C THR A 81 -15.41 -2.14 -0.13
N TYR A 82 -15.70 -0.84 -0.03
CA TYR A 82 -15.26 0.14 -1.04
C TYR A 82 -13.74 0.17 -1.20
N ILE A 83 -12.99 0.10 -0.10
CA ILE A 83 -11.53 0.00 -0.13
C ILE A 83 -11.07 -1.26 -0.88
N SER A 84 -11.66 -2.42 -0.58
CA SER A 84 -11.30 -3.68 -1.25
C SER A 84 -11.63 -3.69 -2.75
N GLU A 85 -12.62 -2.89 -3.17
CA GLU A 85 -13.02 -2.70 -4.57
C GLU A 85 -12.24 -1.56 -5.27
N GLY A 86 -11.30 -0.89 -4.58
CA GLY A 86 -10.56 0.26 -5.11
C GLY A 86 -11.38 1.54 -5.25
N ARG A 87 -12.58 1.60 -4.66
CA ARG A 87 -13.52 2.72 -4.74
C ARG A 87 -13.23 3.77 -3.66
N PHE A 88 -12.03 4.35 -3.72
CA PHE A 88 -11.54 5.23 -2.65
C PHE A 88 -12.36 6.51 -2.46
N GLN A 89 -12.94 7.08 -3.53
CA GLN A 89 -13.83 8.25 -3.41
C GLN A 89 -15.14 7.94 -2.66
N ASP A 90 -15.70 6.75 -2.90
CA ASP A 90 -16.92 6.30 -2.20
C ASP A 90 -16.60 6.03 -0.72
N ALA A 91 -15.44 5.41 -0.44
CA ALA A 91 -14.94 5.21 0.91
C ALA A 91 -14.73 6.55 1.64
N GLN A 92 -14.13 7.55 0.98
CA GLN A 92 -13.91 8.89 1.53
C GLN A 92 -15.24 9.54 1.92
N SER A 93 -16.19 9.54 0.99
CA SER A 93 -17.52 10.10 1.22
C SER A 93 -18.24 9.40 2.38
N ALA A 94 -18.07 8.09 2.54
CA ALA A 94 -18.66 7.34 3.64
C ALA A 94 -17.98 7.64 4.99
N LEU A 95 -16.65 7.78 5.02
CA LEU A 95 -15.88 8.13 6.21
C LEU A 95 -16.25 9.51 6.75
N GLU A 96 -16.44 10.52 5.88
CA GLU A 96 -16.85 11.88 6.26
C GLU A 96 -18.20 11.94 6.99
N ARG A 97 -19.05 10.91 6.85
CA ARG A 97 -20.35 10.83 7.50
C ARG A 97 -20.32 10.16 8.87
N ILE A 98 -19.17 9.59 9.27
CA ILE A 98 -19.03 8.96 10.58
C ILE A 98 -18.92 10.01 11.68
N GLN A 99 -19.81 9.91 12.67
CA GLN A 99 -19.75 10.72 13.88
C GLN A 99 -18.84 10.05 14.91
N THR A 100 -17.55 10.36 14.89
CA THR A 100 -16.54 9.76 15.81
C THR A 100 -16.83 10.02 17.29
N SER A 101 -17.60 11.06 17.61
CA SER A 101 -18.02 11.38 18.98
C SER A 101 -18.92 10.33 19.63
N SER A 102 -19.61 9.49 18.85
CA SER A 102 -20.43 8.39 19.38
C SER A 102 -19.63 7.12 19.66
N VAL A 103 -18.34 7.08 19.29
CA VAL A 103 -17.45 5.94 19.50
C VAL A 103 -16.72 6.12 20.83
N SER A 104 -16.82 5.12 21.70
CA SER A 104 -16.19 5.08 23.01
C SER A 104 -14.86 4.33 22.99
N ARG A 105 -14.78 3.18 22.29
CA ARG A 105 -13.58 2.34 22.21
C ARG A 105 -12.45 3.04 21.46
N GLN A 106 -11.25 3.02 22.03
CA GLN A 106 -10.09 3.68 21.41
C GLN A 106 -9.67 2.95 20.13
N GLU A 107 -9.73 1.62 20.10
CA GLU A 107 -9.35 0.82 18.93
C GLU A 107 -10.22 1.14 17.72
N VAL A 108 -11.51 1.42 17.93
CA VAL A 108 -12.44 1.82 16.86
C VAL A 108 -12.14 3.25 16.38
N LYS A 109 -11.75 4.17 17.27
CA LYS A 109 -11.31 5.52 16.87
C LYS A 109 -10.04 5.46 16.03
N ASP A 110 -9.09 4.63 16.45
CA ASP A 110 -7.82 4.43 15.74
C ASP A 110 -8.07 3.80 14.36
N GLU A 111 -8.97 2.82 14.26
CA GLU A 111 -9.41 2.24 12.98
C GLU A 111 -10.00 3.31 12.04
N ILE A 112 -10.91 4.17 12.54
CA ILE A 112 -11.48 5.26 11.74
C ILE A 112 -10.38 6.23 11.28
N ALA A 113 -9.44 6.57 12.17
CA ALA A 113 -8.33 7.46 11.86
C ALA A 113 -7.40 6.86 10.79
N PHE A 114 -7.05 5.58 10.92
CA PHE A 114 -6.27 4.85 9.93
C PHE A 114 -6.97 4.81 8.58
N LEU A 115 -8.22 4.34 8.53
CA LEU A 115 -8.97 4.22 7.27
C LEU A 115 -9.15 5.58 6.59
N SER A 116 -9.34 6.66 7.37
CA SER A 116 -9.37 8.03 6.85
C SER A 116 -8.03 8.42 6.21
N ALA A 117 -6.91 8.16 6.89
CA ALA A 117 -5.58 8.45 6.38
C ALA A 117 -5.23 7.60 5.15
N TYR A 118 -5.58 6.31 5.18
CA TYR A 118 -5.37 5.36 4.10
C TYR A 118 -6.12 5.78 2.85
N VAL A 119 -7.42 6.08 2.98
CA VAL A 119 -8.24 6.53 1.86
C VAL A 119 -7.74 7.86 1.31
N ALA A 120 -7.36 8.82 2.16
CA ALA A 120 -6.76 10.07 1.71
C ALA A 120 -5.46 9.83 0.92
N ALA A 121 -4.61 8.91 1.38
CA ALA A 121 -3.38 8.52 0.68
C ALA A 121 -3.68 7.91 -0.70
N ARG A 122 -4.63 6.97 -0.79
CA ARG A 122 -5.01 6.33 -2.06
C ARG A 122 -5.62 7.33 -3.04
N VAL A 123 -6.53 8.19 -2.58
CA VAL A 123 -7.11 9.27 -3.40
C VAL A 123 -6.01 10.18 -3.93
N ALA A 124 -5.09 10.64 -3.06
CA ALA A 124 -4.00 11.53 -3.47
C ALA A 124 -3.04 10.89 -4.48
N LEU A 125 -2.75 9.59 -4.35
CA LEU A 125 -1.83 8.86 -5.23
C LEU A 125 -2.46 8.49 -6.58
N GLU A 126 -3.77 8.22 -6.63
CA GLU A 126 -4.42 7.62 -7.82
C GLU A 126 -5.36 8.54 -8.55
N SER A 127 -6.06 9.41 -7.82
CA SER A 127 -7.22 10.14 -8.33
C SER A 127 -7.09 11.66 -8.21
N GLY A 128 -5.97 12.14 -7.67
CA GLY A 128 -5.73 13.55 -7.40
C GLY A 128 -6.08 13.92 -5.95
N GLY A 129 -5.33 14.89 -5.40
CA GLY A 129 -5.42 15.30 -4.01
C GLY A 129 -4.08 15.81 -3.51
N SER A 130 -4.04 16.39 -2.31
CA SER A 130 -2.79 16.85 -1.71
C SER A 130 -2.03 15.67 -1.11
N ILE A 131 -1.03 15.16 -1.84
CA ILE A 131 -0.13 14.09 -1.36
C ILE A 131 0.56 14.51 -0.06
N THR A 132 0.87 15.80 0.09
CA THR A 132 1.49 16.34 1.31
C THR A 132 0.55 16.26 2.52
N GLU A 133 -0.72 16.63 2.35
CA GLU A 133 -1.70 16.56 3.46
C GLU A 133 -2.00 15.11 3.84
N ALA A 134 -2.19 14.22 2.85
CA ALA A 134 -2.37 12.80 3.10
C ALA A 134 -1.15 12.20 3.83
N GLY A 135 0.06 12.62 3.45
CA GLY A 135 1.31 12.21 4.12
C GLY A 135 1.38 12.66 5.57
N GLN A 136 0.96 13.90 5.86
CA GLN A 136 0.88 14.40 7.23
C GLN A 136 -0.16 13.64 8.06
N GLN A 137 -1.32 13.33 7.48
CA GLN A 137 -2.36 12.58 8.16
C GLN A 137 -1.92 11.16 8.50
N MET A 138 -1.30 10.44 7.56
CA MET A 138 -0.80 9.09 7.81
C MET A 138 0.38 9.09 8.81
N ALA A 139 1.28 10.06 8.73
CA ALA A 139 2.38 10.19 9.69
C ALA A 139 1.88 10.52 11.11
N ALA A 140 0.82 11.32 11.23
CA ALA A 140 0.18 11.60 12.52
C ALA A 140 -0.45 10.34 13.12
N PHE A 141 -1.10 9.50 12.31
CA PHE A 141 -1.58 8.20 12.76
C PHE A 141 -0.44 7.28 13.20
N GLU A 142 0.57 7.08 12.35
CA GLU A 142 1.69 6.15 12.62
C GLU A 142 2.42 6.48 13.92
N SER A 143 2.63 7.77 14.20
CA SER A 143 3.27 8.24 15.43
C SER A 143 2.33 8.27 16.64
N GLY A 144 1.04 8.52 16.43
CA GLY A 144 0.04 8.59 17.49
C GLY A 144 -0.45 7.22 17.98
N ALA A 145 -0.33 6.18 17.15
CA ALA A 145 -0.84 4.83 17.42
C ALA A 145 0.23 3.73 17.24
N PRO A 146 1.38 3.79 17.94
CA PRO A 146 2.51 2.87 17.72
C PRO A 146 2.24 1.40 18.07
N ASN A 147 1.21 1.14 18.88
CA ASN A 147 0.79 -0.22 19.23
C ASN A 147 -0.39 -0.71 18.37
N ASN A 148 -0.84 0.04 17.37
CA ASN A 148 -1.93 -0.39 16.52
C ASN A 148 -1.46 -1.41 15.49
N TRP A 149 -2.32 -2.35 15.13
CA TRP A 149 -2.02 -3.40 14.14
C TRP A 149 -1.68 -2.85 12.75
N HIS A 150 -2.11 -1.63 12.42
CA HIS A 150 -1.74 -0.93 11.17
C HIS A 150 -0.39 -0.21 11.21
N HIS A 151 0.36 -0.25 12.32
CA HIS A 151 1.58 0.56 12.48
C HIS A 151 2.58 0.39 11.33
N TRP A 152 2.87 -0.85 10.94
CA TRP A 152 3.82 -1.13 9.86
C TRP A 152 3.31 -0.71 8.48
N GLU A 153 2.01 -0.93 8.22
CA GLU A 153 1.36 -0.50 6.98
C GLU A 153 1.34 1.03 6.87
N ALA A 154 1.05 1.74 7.96
CA ALA A 154 1.09 3.18 8.02
C ALA A 154 2.49 3.71 7.73
N ALA A 155 3.53 3.12 8.33
CA ALA A 155 4.92 3.50 8.05
C ALA A 155 5.27 3.33 6.57
N ARG A 156 4.88 2.21 5.95
CA ARG A 156 5.05 1.99 4.51
C ARG A 156 4.37 3.08 3.68
N ILE A 157 3.10 3.37 3.96
CA ILE A 157 2.32 4.35 3.19
C ILE A 157 2.92 5.76 3.32
N VAL A 158 3.44 6.15 4.49
CA VAL A 158 4.17 7.42 4.63
C VAL A 158 5.39 7.44 3.70
N GLY A 159 6.15 6.34 3.63
CA GLY A 159 7.25 6.20 2.67
C GLY A 159 6.79 6.37 1.22
N ASP A 160 5.69 5.73 0.82
CA ASP A 160 5.14 5.80 -0.54
C ASP A 160 4.73 7.24 -0.92
N LEU A 161 4.08 7.94 0.01
CA LEU A 161 3.69 9.34 -0.18
C LEU A 161 4.91 10.26 -0.26
N LEU A 162 5.95 10.01 0.54
CA LEU A 162 7.21 10.75 0.48
C LEU A 162 7.96 10.54 -0.83
N MET A 163 7.97 9.31 -1.37
CA MET A 163 8.50 9.03 -2.71
C MET A 163 7.72 9.82 -3.78
N ALA A 164 6.40 9.87 -3.67
CA ALA A 164 5.56 10.58 -4.63
C ALA A 164 5.77 12.10 -4.64
N VAL A 165 6.21 12.70 -3.52
CA VAL A 165 6.59 14.12 -3.42
C VAL A 165 8.11 14.37 -3.48
N ASP A 166 8.86 13.43 -4.04
CA ASP A 166 10.31 13.57 -4.28
C ASP A 166 11.13 13.81 -3.00
N LYS A 167 10.80 13.09 -1.92
CA LYS A 167 11.53 13.08 -0.64
C LYS A 167 12.11 11.70 -0.32
N PRO A 168 12.97 11.13 -1.19
CA PRO A 168 13.41 9.75 -1.07
C PRO A 168 14.24 9.47 0.20
N ALA A 169 15.06 10.43 0.66
CA ALA A 169 15.85 10.26 1.89
C ALA A 169 14.97 10.14 3.15
N THR A 170 13.84 10.84 3.19
CA THR A 170 12.89 10.70 4.30
C THR A 170 12.07 9.43 4.15
N ALA A 171 11.66 9.07 2.92
CA ALA A 171 10.97 7.81 2.63
C ALA A 171 11.78 6.60 3.12
N GLU A 172 13.09 6.60 2.86
CA GLU A 172 14.03 5.60 3.35
C GLU A 172 13.87 5.34 4.87
N THR A 173 13.79 6.40 5.68
CA THR A 173 13.66 6.25 7.15
C THR A 173 12.35 5.57 7.57
N TYR A 174 11.27 5.78 6.83
CA TYR A 174 9.97 5.16 7.11
C TYR A 174 9.96 3.71 6.64
N TYR A 175 10.50 3.43 5.45
CA TYR A 175 10.63 2.06 4.97
C TYR A 175 11.53 1.20 5.88
N GLN A 176 12.61 1.77 6.42
CA GLN A 176 13.48 1.07 7.38
C GLN A 176 12.76 0.62 8.66
N LYS A 177 11.63 1.24 9.04
CA LYS A 177 10.85 0.80 10.21
C LYS A 177 10.33 -0.61 10.02
N LEU A 178 9.95 -1.01 8.80
CA LEU A 178 9.43 -2.36 8.52
C LEU A 178 10.43 -3.46 8.87
N ALA A 179 11.75 -3.19 8.84
CA ALA A 179 12.77 -4.15 9.24
C ALA A 179 12.72 -4.51 10.74
N GLN A 180 12.04 -3.70 11.57
CA GLN A 180 11.82 -3.96 12.99
C GLN A 180 10.72 -5.00 13.24
N ALA A 181 9.85 -5.23 12.26
CA ALA A 181 8.84 -6.26 12.35
C ALA A 181 9.50 -7.66 12.43
N PRO A 182 8.90 -8.62 13.16
CA PRO A 182 9.53 -9.92 13.37
C PRO A 182 9.52 -10.82 12.12
N TRP A 183 8.71 -10.49 11.11
CA TRP A 183 8.47 -11.37 9.96
C TRP A 183 9.44 -11.12 8.80
N PRO A 184 9.95 -12.19 8.16
CA PRO A 184 10.90 -12.07 7.05
C PRO A 184 10.33 -11.32 5.85
N GLU A 185 9.02 -11.45 5.56
CA GLU A 185 8.36 -10.75 4.46
C GLU A 185 8.38 -9.22 4.63
N TYR A 186 8.20 -8.70 5.85
CA TYR A 186 8.29 -7.26 6.14
C TYR A 186 9.74 -6.76 6.04
N LYS A 187 10.71 -7.55 6.49
CA LYS A 187 12.14 -7.23 6.32
C LYS A 187 12.56 -7.21 4.85
N LEU A 188 12.01 -8.14 4.06
CA LEU A 188 12.22 -8.17 2.61
C LEU A 188 11.61 -6.95 1.94
N GLU A 189 10.34 -6.64 2.23
CA GLU A 189 9.67 -5.45 1.72
C GLU A 189 10.44 -4.18 2.10
N SER A 190 10.90 -4.07 3.35
CA SER A 190 11.78 -2.99 3.82
C SER A 190 13.01 -2.85 2.92
N ASN A 191 13.75 -3.94 2.65
CA ASN A 191 14.96 -3.87 1.84
C ASN A 191 14.66 -3.44 0.40
N VAL A 192 13.59 -3.95 -0.20
CA VAL A 192 13.18 -3.56 -1.55
C VAL A 192 12.86 -2.06 -1.60
N LEU A 193 12.01 -1.56 -0.70
CA LEU A 193 11.59 -0.16 -0.68
C LEU A 193 12.74 0.79 -0.34
N VAL A 194 13.62 0.41 0.60
CA VAL A 194 14.84 1.17 0.92
C VAL A 194 15.79 1.21 -0.27
N GLY A 195 15.97 0.11 -1.00
CA GLY A 195 16.78 0.09 -2.22
C GLY A 195 16.27 1.10 -3.25
N TRP A 196 14.96 1.13 -3.49
CA TRP A 196 14.34 2.08 -4.40
C TRP A 196 14.45 3.53 -3.91
N ALA A 197 14.26 3.78 -2.61
CA ALA A 197 14.44 5.10 -2.02
C ALA A 197 15.88 5.60 -2.15
N LYS A 198 16.88 4.76 -1.85
CA LYS A 198 18.30 5.10 -2.02
C LYS A 198 18.65 5.42 -3.48
N LEU A 199 18.13 4.63 -4.41
CA LEU A 199 18.35 4.86 -5.83
C LEU A 199 17.75 6.21 -6.27
N ALA A 200 16.51 6.50 -5.87
CA ALA A 200 15.88 7.80 -6.11
C ALA A 200 16.62 8.96 -5.44
N ALA A 201 17.28 8.72 -4.30
CA ALA A 201 18.17 9.67 -3.64
C ALA A 201 19.55 9.82 -4.31
N GLY A 202 19.77 9.21 -5.48
CA GLY A 202 21.03 9.30 -6.21
C GLY A 202 22.18 8.48 -5.62
N LYS A 203 21.86 7.41 -4.86
CA LYS A 203 22.84 6.54 -4.19
C LYS A 203 22.85 5.12 -4.77
N PRO A 204 23.21 4.92 -6.05
CA PRO A 204 23.12 3.61 -6.72
C PRO A 204 23.98 2.53 -6.05
N GLY A 205 25.16 2.86 -5.52
CA GLY A 205 26.01 1.89 -4.83
C GLY A 205 25.39 1.36 -3.52
N GLU A 206 24.80 2.25 -2.70
CA GLU A 206 24.09 1.83 -1.48
C GLU A 206 22.78 1.08 -1.81
N ALA A 207 22.09 1.49 -2.87
CA ALA A 207 20.89 0.83 -3.37
C ALA A 207 21.21 -0.60 -3.84
N ALA A 208 22.27 -0.80 -4.62
CA ALA A 208 22.70 -2.10 -5.10
C ALA A 208 22.93 -3.09 -3.94
N ALA A 209 23.67 -2.68 -2.91
CA ALA A 209 23.89 -3.51 -1.73
C ALA A 209 22.59 -3.87 -1.00
N THR A 210 21.64 -2.93 -0.94
CA THR A 210 20.32 -3.16 -0.32
C THR A 210 19.48 -4.14 -1.16
N PHE A 211 19.50 -4.02 -2.49
CA PHE A 211 18.83 -4.95 -3.39
C PHE A 211 19.44 -6.35 -3.36
N ASP A 212 20.76 -6.48 -3.26
CA ASP A 212 21.42 -7.78 -3.09
C ASP A 212 20.93 -8.50 -1.81
N ALA A 213 20.82 -7.76 -0.70
CA ALA A 213 20.26 -8.31 0.53
C ALA A 213 18.78 -8.71 0.37
N ALA A 214 17.99 -7.94 -0.38
CA ALA A 214 16.60 -8.29 -0.70
C ALA A 214 16.51 -9.57 -1.57
N VAL A 215 17.33 -9.70 -2.62
CA VAL A 215 17.35 -10.89 -3.48
C VAL A 215 17.72 -12.14 -2.67
N GLN A 216 18.72 -12.04 -1.79
CA GLN A 216 19.11 -13.16 -0.92
C GLN A 216 17.97 -13.57 0.02
N LEU A 217 17.31 -12.61 0.67
CA LEU A 217 16.22 -12.87 1.59
C LEU A 217 14.96 -13.42 0.88
N ALA A 218 14.68 -12.94 -0.34
CA ALA A 218 13.58 -13.44 -1.16
C ALA A 218 13.76 -14.94 -1.47
N GLY A 219 14.98 -15.39 -1.77
CA GLY A 219 15.28 -16.82 -1.98
C GLY A 219 15.05 -17.72 -0.75
N GLN A 220 14.87 -17.12 0.43
CA GLN A 220 14.62 -17.81 1.70
C GLN A 220 13.18 -17.63 2.23
N THR A 221 12.36 -16.84 1.53
CA THR A 221 11.01 -16.45 2.00
C THR A 221 9.95 -17.05 1.08
N ALA A 222 9.04 -17.85 1.63
CA ALA A 222 7.96 -18.44 0.85
C ALA A 222 7.03 -17.37 0.28
N GLY A 223 6.61 -17.51 -0.99
CA GLY A 223 5.72 -16.54 -1.66
C GLY A 223 6.37 -15.21 -2.04
N ALA A 224 7.70 -15.06 -1.89
CA ALA A 224 8.39 -13.79 -2.10
C ALA A 224 8.90 -13.55 -3.53
N ASP A 225 8.49 -14.36 -4.51
CA ASP A 225 9.00 -14.31 -5.89
C ASP A 225 8.88 -12.90 -6.50
N ARG A 226 7.69 -12.28 -6.39
CA ARG A 226 7.45 -10.92 -6.91
C ARG A 226 8.41 -9.88 -6.32
N LEU A 227 8.64 -9.90 -5.00
CA LEU A 227 9.57 -8.99 -4.33
C LEU A 227 11.02 -9.27 -4.72
N GLY A 228 11.39 -10.53 -4.94
CA GLY A 228 12.69 -10.92 -5.47
C GLY A 228 12.94 -10.41 -6.89
N VAL A 229 11.93 -10.49 -7.77
CA VAL A 229 12.00 -9.90 -9.12
C VAL A 229 12.14 -8.38 -9.03
N LEU A 230 11.33 -7.72 -8.20
CA LEU A 230 11.38 -6.27 -8.01
C LEU A 230 12.77 -5.81 -7.51
N ALA A 231 13.40 -6.58 -6.62
CA ALA A 231 14.76 -6.33 -6.16
C ALA A 231 15.81 -6.49 -7.28
N ASN A 232 15.68 -7.53 -8.12
CA ASN A 232 16.57 -7.74 -9.27
C ASN A 232 16.45 -6.60 -10.30
N ILE A 233 15.24 -6.10 -10.56
CA ILE A 233 15.04 -4.92 -11.42
C ILE A 233 15.76 -3.70 -10.82
N GLY A 234 15.64 -3.50 -9.51
CA GLY A 234 16.34 -2.43 -8.80
C GLY A 234 17.86 -2.53 -8.91
N LYS A 235 18.41 -3.74 -8.76
CA LYS A 235 19.84 -4.02 -8.97
C LYS A 235 20.28 -3.70 -10.40
N ALA A 236 19.51 -4.14 -11.40
CA ALA A 236 19.80 -3.85 -12.80
C ALA A 236 19.74 -2.35 -13.09
N GLN A 237 18.80 -1.61 -12.49
CA GLN A 237 18.74 -0.16 -12.58
C GLN A 237 19.99 0.51 -11.97
N CYS A 238 20.52 0.01 -10.86
CA CYS A 238 21.79 0.50 -10.30
C CYS A 238 22.96 0.30 -11.28
N LEU A 239 23.06 -0.88 -11.89
CA LEU A 239 24.07 -1.18 -12.91
C LEU A 239 23.91 -0.29 -14.15
N ALA A 240 22.67 -0.06 -14.58
CA ALA A 240 22.35 0.84 -15.68
C ALA A 240 22.83 2.28 -15.38
N GLU A 241 22.55 2.80 -14.18
CA GLU A 241 23.00 4.14 -13.77
C GLU A 241 24.54 4.29 -13.76
N GLU A 242 25.26 3.20 -13.46
CA GLU A 242 26.72 3.09 -13.52
C GLU A 242 27.27 2.89 -14.95
N GLY A 243 26.41 2.78 -15.96
CA GLY A 243 26.80 2.55 -17.35
C GLY A 243 27.16 1.10 -17.69
N LYS A 244 26.98 0.16 -16.74
CA LYS A 244 27.20 -1.28 -16.93
C LYS A 244 26.03 -1.93 -17.67
N THR A 245 25.90 -1.54 -18.93
CA THR A 245 24.74 -1.84 -19.77
C THR A 245 24.54 -3.34 -19.96
N ASP A 246 25.61 -4.09 -20.30
CA ASP A 246 25.50 -5.52 -20.57
C ASP A 246 25.12 -6.32 -19.32
N GLU A 247 25.66 -5.94 -18.15
CA GLU A 247 25.32 -6.56 -16.86
C GLU A 247 23.86 -6.28 -16.46
N ALA A 248 23.38 -5.05 -16.70
CA ALA A 248 21.98 -4.69 -16.46
C ALA A 248 21.03 -5.50 -17.36
N LEU A 249 21.32 -5.58 -18.67
CA LEU A 249 20.48 -6.32 -19.61
C LEU A 249 20.47 -7.82 -19.32
N ALA A 250 21.60 -8.41 -18.91
CA ALA A 250 21.66 -9.81 -18.50
C ALA A 250 20.71 -10.17 -17.34
N ILE A 251 20.42 -9.22 -16.45
CA ILE A 251 19.44 -9.40 -15.37
C ILE A 251 18.00 -9.19 -15.89
N LEU A 252 17.78 -8.23 -16.79
CA LEU A 252 16.45 -7.82 -17.24
C LEU A 252 15.86 -8.74 -18.31
N GLU A 253 16.70 -9.37 -19.15
CA GLU A 253 16.26 -10.27 -20.23
C GLU A 253 15.44 -11.47 -19.72
N PRO A 254 15.86 -12.22 -18.68
CA PRO A 254 15.04 -13.28 -18.09
C PRO A 254 13.71 -12.78 -17.53
N ILE A 255 13.66 -11.54 -17.04
CA ILE A 255 12.45 -10.92 -16.49
C ILE A 255 11.46 -10.62 -17.63
N LEU A 256 11.93 -10.10 -18.76
CA LEU A 256 11.12 -9.89 -19.97
C LEU A 256 10.49 -11.18 -20.51
N ALA A 257 11.14 -12.33 -20.31
CA ALA A 257 10.64 -13.63 -20.74
C ALA A 257 9.58 -14.21 -19.79
N ARG A 258 9.30 -13.58 -18.65
CA ARG A 258 8.31 -14.07 -17.70
C ARG A 258 6.89 -13.90 -18.26
N PRO A 259 6.04 -14.95 -18.17
CA PRO A 259 4.69 -14.92 -18.72
C PRO A 259 3.77 -13.95 -17.97
N ASP A 260 4.03 -13.72 -16.68
CA ASP A 260 3.23 -12.86 -15.80
C ASP A 260 3.65 -11.39 -15.84
N LEU A 261 4.74 -11.03 -16.54
CA LEU A 261 5.25 -9.66 -16.55
C LEU A 261 4.22 -8.66 -17.10
N ALA A 262 3.52 -9.02 -18.17
CA ALA A 262 2.57 -8.13 -18.83
C ALA A 262 1.36 -7.77 -17.95
N ASP A 263 1.02 -8.64 -16.99
CA ASP A 263 -0.10 -8.44 -16.07
C ASP A 263 0.31 -7.61 -14.84
N ASP A 264 1.62 -7.45 -14.59
CA ASP A 264 2.17 -6.64 -13.51
C ASP A 264 2.74 -5.32 -14.02
N ALA A 265 1.88 -4.29 -14.04
CA ALA A 265 2.23 -2.97 -14.56
C ALA A 265 3.44 -2.34 -13.87
N GLU A 266 3.65 -2.60 -12.58
CA GLU A 266 4.82 -2.09 -11.86
C GLU A 266 6.10 -2.79 -12.32
N LEU A 267 6.12 -4.12 -12.33
CA LEU A 267 7.30 -4.88 -12.74
C LEU A 267 7.66 -4.56 -14.20
N ALA A 268 6.66 -4.50 -15.08
CA ALA A 268 6.88 -4.17 -16.49
C ALA A 268 7.43 -2.75 -16.65
N ALA A 269 6.80 -1.75 -16.05
CA ALA A 269 7.23 -0.36 -16.15
C ALA A 269 8.67 -0.17 -15.63
N ARG A 270 9.00 -0.74 -14.46
CA ARG A 270 10.34 -0.65 -13.89
C ARG A 270 11.38 -1.39 -14.73
N THR A 271 11.02 -2.55 -15.28
CA THR A 271 11.91 -3.32 -16.19
C THR A 271 12.26 -2.50 -17.42
N TYR A 272 11.26 -1.96 -18.12
CA TYR A 272 11.49 -1.17 -19.33
C TYR A 272 12.20 0.16 -19.03
N ASN A 273 11.93 0.81 -17.89
CA ASN A 273 12.70 1.99 -17.48
C ASN A 273 14.18 1.66 -17.21
N ALA A 274 14.49 0.51 -16.63
CA ALA A 274 15.87 0.07 -16.43
C ALA A 274 16.59 -0.22 -17.75
N ILE A 275 15.91 -0.86 -18.70
CA ILE A 275 16.43 -1.07 -20.07
C ILE A 275 16.68 0.27 -20.74
N GLY A 276 15.71 1.19 -20.68
CA GLY A 276 15.83 2.54 -21.25
C GLY A 276 17.00 3.32 -20.65
N THR A 277 17.17 3.23 -19.33
CA THR A 277 18.32 3.84 -18.63
C THR A 277 19.63 3.25 -19.11
N ALA A 278 19.73 1.92 -19.22
CA ALA A 278 20.95 1.25 -19.66
C ALA A 278 21.34 1.71 -21.08
N TYR A 279 20.39 1.74 -22.01
CA TYR A 279 20.65 2.23 -23.37
C TYR A 279 20.96 3.73 -23.42
N ARG A 280 20.30 4.56 -22.59
CA ARG A 280 20.60 6.00 -22.50
C ARG A 280 22.06 6.20 -22.07
N LYS A 281 22.50 5.49 -21.03
CA LYS A 281 23.88 5.57 -20.50
C LYS A 281 24.91 4.99 -21.47
N ALA A 282 24.52 4.04 -22.32
CA ALA A 282 25.31 3.54 -23.44
C ALA A 282 25.34 4.47 -24.67
N ASN A 283 24.75 5.67 -24.60
CA ASN A 283 24.61 6.60 -25.72
C ASN A 283 23.89 5.98 -26.94
N LYS A 284 22.86 5.16 -26.69
CA LYS A 284 21.99 4.53 -27.69
C LYS A 284 20.58 5.15 -27.61
N PRO A 285 20.38 6.41 -28.06
CA PRO A 285 19.14 7.14 -27.82
C PRO A 285 17.92 6.52 -28.49
N LYS A 286 18.08 5.83 -29.63
CA LYS A 286 16.96 5.14 -30.30
C LYS A 286 16.42 3.98 -29.47
N ASP A 287 17.32 3.13 -28.96
CA ASP A 287 16.95 1.98 -28.15
C ASP A 287 16.38 2.42 -26.80
N ALA A 288 16.97 3.45 -26.20
CA ALA A 288 16.45 4.06 -24.96
C ALA A 288 15.02 4.57 -25.12
N VAL A 289 14.75 5.35 -26.18
CA VAL A 289 13.41 5.86 -26.47
C VAL A 289 12.41 4.74 -26.68
N LEU A 290 12.78 3.67 -27.39
CA LEU A 290 11.88 2.52 -27.58
C LEU A 290 11.50 1.88 -26.25
N ALA A 291 12.45 1.70 -25.33
CA ALA A 291 12.17 1.14 -24.02
C ALA A 291 11.26 2.05 -23.18
N PHE A 292 11.54 3.36 -23.11
CA PHE A 292 10.68 4.29 -22.37
C PHE A 292 9.28 4.43 -22.98
N LEU A 293 9.14 4.31 -24.30
CA LEU A 293 7.83 4.28 -24.96
C LEU A 293 6.99 3.05 -24.59
N HIS A 294 7.59 1.90 -24.27
CA HIS A 294 6.79 0.76 -23.78
C HIS A 294 6.06 1.13 -22.49
N VAL A 295 6.70 1.91 -21.61
CA VAL A 295 6.08 2.37 -20.36
C VAL A 295 4.99 3.40 -20.63
N ASP A 296 5.30 4.44 -21.41
CA ASP A 296 4.35 5.51 -21.79
C ASP A 296 3.08 4.94 -22.45
N LEU A 297 3.23 3.95 -23.33
CA LEU A 297 2.11 3.45 -24.12
C LEU A 297 1.34 2.29 -23.46
N LEU A 298 2.02 1.41 -22.71
CA LEU A 298 1.40 0.16 -22.21
C LEU A 298 1.22 0.13 -20.69
N TYR A 299 2.03 0.87 -19.95
CA TYR A 299 2.09 0.77 -18.49
C TYR A 299 1.91 2.13 -17.79
N SER A 300 1.25 3.08 -18.45
CA SER A 300 1.02 4.44 -17.96
C SER A 300 0.10 4.52 -16.73
N GLN A 301 -0.58 3.43 -16.38
CA GLN A 301 -1.35 3.29 -15.14
C GLN A 301 -0.45 3.24 -13.90
N PHE A 302 0.79 2.76 -14.03
CA PHE A 302 1.76 2.82 -12.94
C PHE A 302 2.47 4.18 -12.96
N ALA A 303 1.88 5.15 -12.26
CA ALA A 303 2.31 6.54 -12.28
C ALA A 303 3.82 6.76 -12.03
N PRO A 304 4.48 6.14 -11.03
CA PRO A 304 5.91 6.34 -10.80
C PRO A 304 6.76 5.94 -12.01
N GLY A 305 6.46 4.79 -12.62
CA GLY A 305 7.18 4.33 -13.82
C GLY A 305 6.94 5.24 -15.02
N HIS A 306 5.70 5.69 -15.20
CA HIS A 306 5.35 6.58 -16.30
C HIS A 306 6.03 7.96 -16.18
N ILE A 307 6.09 8.54 -14.98
CA ILE A 307 6.82 9.80 -14.73
C ILE A 307 8.28 9.65 -15.15
N THR A 308 8.97 8.60 -14.67
CA THR A 308 10.37 8.34 -15.05
C THR A 308 10.54 8.20 -16.57
N ALA A 309 9.63 7.48 -17.24
CA ALA A 309 9.69 7.32 -18.68
C ALA A 309 9.54 8.66 -19.42
N LEU A 310 8.55 9.48 -19.04
CA LEU A 310 8.31 10.79 -19.65
C LEU A 310 9.48 11.75 -19.44
N GLU A 311 10.07 11.80 -18.24
CA GLU A 311 11.24 12.63 -17.94
C GLU A 311 12.41 12.28 -18.85
N ASN A 312 12.69 10.99 -19.04
CA ASN A 312 13.72 10.52 -19.96
C ASN A 312 13.37 10.84 -21.43
N LEU A 313 12.11 10.68 -21.83
CA LEU A 313 11.66 10.98 -23.19
C LEU A 313 11.81 12.47 -23.53
N VAL A 314 11.55 13.37 -22.59
CA VAL A 314 11.76 14.82 -22.76
C VAL A 314 13.20 15.13 -23.18
N GLU A 315 14.19 14.48 -22.55
CA GLU A 315 15.62 14.68 -22.84
C GLU A 315 16.09 13.97 -24.13
N LEU A 316 15.53 12.81 -24.43
CA LEU A 316 16.00 11.95 -25.53
C LEU A 316 15.42 12.36 -26.89
N TRP A 317 14.18 12.82 -26.95
CA TRP A 317 13.51 13.16 -28.21
C TRP A 317 14.23 14.24 -29.04
N PRO A 318 14.79 15.32 -28.46
CA PRO A 318 15.56 16.31 -29.20
C PRO A 318 16.79 15.71 -29.89
N GLN A 319 17.45 14.72 -29.27
CA GLN A 319 18.62 14.03 -29.86
C GLN A 319 18.25 13.27 -31.14
N LEU A 320 16.98 12.90 -31.29
CA LEU A 320 16.44 12.23 -32.47
C LEU A 320 15.74 13.21 -33.43
N GLN A 321 15.95 14.52 -33.28
CA GLN A 321 15.31 15.56 -34.08
C GLN A 321 13.77 15.47 -34.03
N ARG A 322 13.20 15.25 -32.84
CA ARG A 322 11.75 15.20 -32.57
C ARG A 322 11.34 16.06 -31.37
N PRO A 323 11.67 17.36 -31.32
CA PRO A 323 11.36 18.24 -30.18
C PRO A 323 9.84 18.40 -29.94
N ASP A 324 9.00 18.15 -30.94
CA ASP A 324 7.55 18.09 -30.81
C ASP A 324 7.10 16.97 -29.85
N ARG A 325 7.79 15.82 -29.87
CA ARG A 325 7.51 14.69 -28.99
C ARG A 325 7.97 14.96 -27.56
N ALA A 326 9.11 15.63 -27.39
CA ALA A 326 9.55 16.12 -26.08
C ALA A 326 8.51 17.06 -25.46
N SER A 327 7.99 18.00 -26.25
CA SER A 327 6.98 18.96 -25.79
C SER A 327 5.68 18.27 -25.34
N ARG A 328 5.27 17.19 -26.03
CA ARG A 328 4.11 16.38 -25.61
C ARG A 328 4.36 15.62 -24.31
N ALA A 329 5.52 14.98 -24.16
CA ALA A 329 5.87 14.29 -22.92
C ALA A 329 5.92 15.26 -21.73
N ALA A 330 6.51 16.44 -21.93
CA ALA A 330 6.52 17.53 -20.96
C ALA A 330 5.10 18.00 -20.58
N GLU A 331 4.19 18.08 -21.54
CA GLU A 331 2.80 18.45 -21.26
C GLU A 331 2.09 17.40 -20.42
N VAL A 332 2.29 16.11 -20.69
CA VAL A 332 1.72 15.02 -19.87
C VAL A 332 2.25 15.09 -18.44
N LEU A 333 3.56 15.32 -18.23
CA LEU A 333 4.14 15.52 -16.89
C LEU A 333 3.43 16.65 -16.13
N ARG A 334 3.21 17.79 -16.79
CA ARG A 334 2.54 18.94 -16.18
C ARG A 334 1.07 18.65 -15.88
N GLN A 335 0.32 18.20 -16.88
CA GLN A 335 -1.15 18.07 -16.77
C GLN A 335 -1.55 16.91 -15.86
N ARG A 336 -0.90 15.76 -15.97
CA ARG A 336 -1.30 14.55 -15.24
C ARG A 336 -0.66 14.43 -13.87
N TYR A 337 0.57 14.92 -13.73
CA TYR A 337 1.38 14.69 -12.53
C TYR A 337 1.76 15.97 -11.79
N GLY A 338 1.43 17.15 -12.32
CA GLY A 338 1.86 18.43 -11.74
C GLY A 338 3.39 18.58 -11.68
N ARG A 339 4.12 17.79 -12.48
CA ARG A 339 5.59 17.74 -12.48
C ARG A 339 6.13 18.73 -13.51
N THR A 340 7.17 19.45 -13.13
CA THR A 340 7.92 20.28 -14.08
C THR A 340 8.96 19.38 -14.75
N PRO A 341 9.08 19.40 -16.09
CA PRO A 341 10.10 18.62 -16.79
C PRO A 341 11.51 19.01 -16.33
N PRO A 342 12.49 18.09 -16.37
CA PRO A 342 13.88 18.43 -16.10
C PRO A 342 14.36 19.54 -17.04
N SER A 343 15.03 20.56 -16.49
CA SER A 343 15.73 21.57 -17.28
C SER A 343 17.00 20.96 -17.83
N GLY A 344 17.01 20.71 -19.14
CA GLY A 344 18.14 20.10 -19.87
C GLY A 344 19.36 21.00 -20.04
#